data_AF-A0AAE3J5I6-F1
#
_entry.id   AF-A0AAE3J5I6-F1
#
_cell.length_a   1.000
_cell.length_b   1.000
_cell.length_c   1.000
_cell.angle_alpha   90.00
_cell.angle_beta   90.00
_cell.angle_gamma   90.00
#
_symmetry.space_group_name_H-M   'P 1'
#
loop_
_entity.id
_entity.type
_entity.pdbx_description
1 polymer ?
#
loop_
_entity_poly.entity_id
_entity_poly.type
_entity_poly.pdbx_seq_one_letter_code
_entity_poly.pdbx_strand_id
1 'polypeptide(L)'
;MKRTLRKFRFNFFARSREKKAIRHHHQVVGGFVVVAAILAIANIAVLLTPTFRVSATSTDNVQGWVWSAQGGWLSMNNINPEAPSAYSWGVNIDPTTRVMTGFAWSPNNGWVCFGSSCTASCPGTTPAGGLPAASADASGNISGWAKFCSLGTEGWISLNCSNMAECATSNYKVSVNFSTGLFTGWGWHSSTGNSGWGWMDFSRVTMGAGVESAASNPVLCRNGLDDDLDGKIDCADTGCMYQEPTCPATEVNCALIGGSNCCANGVNDDGDAQIDCADTGVGDCSSQIQCQPEVCTDGIDNNGNSQIDCDDSQCVGKPGCEVCNNAPTDDDGDGDIDCADSD
;
A
#
# COMPACT_ATOMS: atom_id res chain seq x y z
N MET A 1 99.75 34.12 33.08
CA MET A 1 99.75 34.43 31.63
C MET A 1 98.44 33.96 31.02
N LYS A 2 97.68 34.87 30.40
CA LYS A 2 96.46 34.57 29.64
C LYS A 2 96.80 33.74 28.39
N ARG A 3 95.96 32.77 28.02
CA ARG A 3 95.72 32.42 26.61
C ARG A 3 94.40 31.67 26.46
N THR A 4 93.46 32.34 25.81
CA THR A 4 92.15 31.87 25.39
C THR A 4 92.30 30.99 24.14
N LEU A 5 91.68 29.82 24.12
CA LEU A 5 91.50 29.01 22.90
C LEU A 5 90.01 28.68 22.76
N ARG A 6 89.36 29.29 21.76
CA ARG A 6 88.05 28.86 21.24
C ARG A 6 88.25 27.57 20.46
N LYS A 7 87.44 26.54 20.73
CA LYS A 7 87.20 25.42 19.81
C LYS A 7 85.74 25.41 19.40
N PHE A 8 85.54 25.17 18.12
CA PHE A 8 84.28 25.24 17.38
C PHE A 8 83.87 23.81 16.96
N ARG A 9 82.57 23.52 17.08
CA ARG A 9 81.77 22.47 16.38
C ARG A 9 81.94 21.00 16.84
N PHE A 10 80.97 20.10 16.67
CA PHE A 10 79.89 19.96 15.68
C PHE A 10 78.64 19.24 16.28
N ASN A 11 77.45 19.59 15.77
CA ASN A 11 76.13 19.09 16.16
C ASN A 11 75.89 17.60 15.80
N PHE A 12 75.40 16.79 16.75
CA PHE A 12 74.96 15.39 16.56
C PHE A 12 73.44 15.19 16.72
N PHE A 13 72.62 16.22 16.48
CA PHE A 13 71.19 16.20 16.83
C PHE A 13 70.21 16.20 15.63
N ALA A 14 70.55 15.52 14.52
CA ALA A 14 69.69 15.51 13.32
C ALA A 14 69.08 14.15 12.93
N ARG A 15 69.37 13.03 13.62
CA ARG A 15 69.00 11.68 13.11
C ARG A 15 67.87 10.94 13.83
N SER A 16 67.30 11.45 14.93
CA SER A 16 66.24 10.74 15.69
C SER A 16 64.81 11.24 15.45
N ARG A 17 64.61 12.47 14.97
CA ARG A 17 63.27 13.03 14.72
C ARG A 17 62.62 12.50 13.44
N GLU A 18 63.41 12.10 12.44
CA GLU A 18 62.94 11.59 11.14
C GLU A 18 62.22 10.23 11.26
N LYS A 19 62.73 9.32 12.09
CA LYS A 19 62.15 7.96 12.26
C LYS A 19 60.80 7.95 13.00
N LYS A 20 60.43 9.03 13.68
CA LYS A 20 59.16 9.14 14.43
C LYS A 20 58.03 9.67 13.53
N ALA A 21 58.35 10.60 12.62
CA ALA A 21 57.43 11.12 11.63
C ALA A 21 57.00 10.05 10.61
N ILE A 22 57.94 9.23 10.13
CA ILE A 22 57.67 8.14 9.17
C ILE A 22 56.74 7.08 9.76
N ARG A 23 56.89 6.75 11.05
CA ARG A 23 56.01 5.79 11.74
C ARG A 23 54.57 6.29 11.91
N HIS A 24 54.37 7.57 12.19
CA HIS A 24 53.03 8.16 12.23
C HIS A 24 52.38 8.22 10.85
N HIS A 25 53.14 8.53 9.79
CA HIS A 25 52.63 8.49 8.41
C HIS A 25 52.20 7.09 7.98
N HIS A 26 52.96 6.04 8.31
CA HIS A 26 52.59 4.67 7.98
C HIS A 26 51.34 4.18 8.73
N GLN A 27 51.13 4.62 9.98
CA GLN A 27 49.93 4.27 10.75
C GLN A 27 48.67 4.99 10.26
N VAL A 28 48.79 6.25 9.85
CA VAL A 28 47.66 7.02 9.29
C VAL A 28 47.30 6.52 7.89
N VAL A 29 48.27 6.29 7.01
CA VAL A 29 48.04 5.73 5.66
C VAL A 29 47.50 4.30 5.76
N GLY A 30 48.01 3.47 6.68
CA GLY A 30 47.48 2.13 6.93
C GLY A 30 46.02 2.15 7.40
N GLY A 31 45.66 3.09 8.28
CA GLY A 31 44.28 3.30 8.72
C GLY A 31 43.34 3.69 7.57
N PHE A 32 43.74 4.62 6.71
CA PHE A 32 42.92 5.01 5.55
C PHE A 32 42.74 3.88 4.53
N VAL A 33 43.77 3.06 4.30
CA VAL A 33 43.67 1.89 3.41
C VAL A 33 42.73 0.83 4.00
N VAL A 34 42.77 0.61 5.32
CA VAL A 34 41.85 -0.32 6.00
C VAL A 34 40.40 0.17 5.95
N VAL A 35 40.15 1.47 6.19
CA VAL A 35 38.80 2.05 6.10
C VAL A 35 38.28 2.01 4.65
N ALA A 36 39.13 2.33 3.67
CA ALA A 36 38.76 2.22 2.26
C ALA A 36 38.48 0.77 1.83
N ALA A 37 39.25 -0.20 2.33
CA ALA A 37 39.01 -1.62 2.09
C ALA A 37 37.70 -2.10 2.76
N ILE A 38 37.40 -1.66 3.98
CA ILE A 38 36.13 -1.97 4.67
C ILE A 38 34.95 -1.36 3.92
N LEU A 39 35.05 -0.10 3.48
CA LEU A 39 34.02 0.54 2.67
C LEU A 39 33.86 -0.14 1.31
N ALA A 40 34.94 -0.56 0.66
CA ALA A 40 34.88 -1.31 -0.58
C ALA A 40 34.24 -2.69 -0.38
N ILE A 41 34.59 -3.41 0.68
CA ILE A 41 33.99 -4.70 1.04
C ILE A 41 32.52 -4.52 1.42
N ALA A 42 32.14 -3.46 2.13
CA ALA A 42 30.75 -3.15 2.44
C ALA A 42 29.94 -2.82 1.18
N ASN A 43 30.49 -2.03 0.25
CA ASN A 43 29.84 -1.75 -1.04
C ASN A 43 29.75 -3.00 -1.93
N ILE A 44 30.78 -3.85 -1.94
CA ILE A 44 30.76 -5.13 -2.64
C ILE A 44 29.78 -6.10 -1.97
N ALA A 45 29.65 -6.08 -0.64
CA ALA A 45 28.67 -6.88 0.10
C ALA A 45 27.23 -6.44 -0.22
N VAL A 46 26.98 -5.14 -0.44
CA VAL A 46 25.70 -4.62 -0.95
C VAL A 46 25.42 -5.07 -2.38
N LEU A 47 26.46 -5.25 -3.21
CA LEU A 47 26.33 -5.78 -4.58
C LEU A 47 26.24 -7.32 -4.64
N LEU A 48 26.68 -8.01 -3.58
CA LEU A 48 26.66 -9.47 -3.44
C LEU A 48 25.54 -9.96 -2.52
N THR A 49 24.73 -9.08 -1.92
CA THR A 49 23.47 -9.52 -1.34
C THR A 49 22.67 -10.19 -2.46
N PRO A 50 22.17 -11.42 -2.26
CA PRO A 50 21.36 -12.07 -3.27
C PRO A 50 20.20 -11.10 -3.59
N THR A 51 20.23 -10.52 -4.79
CA THR A 51 19.04 -9.93 -5.36
C THR A 51 18.12 -11.11 -5.55
N PHE A 52 17.17 -11.27 -4.62
CA PHE A 52 16.10 -12.23 -4.78
C PHE A 52 15.49 -11.92 -6.13
N ARG A 53 15.63 -12.84 -7.09
CA ARG A 53 14.81 -12.81 -8.28
C ARG A 53 13.42 -13.15 -7.80
N VAL A 54 12.70 -12.13 -7.36
CA VAL A 54 11.26 -12.23 -7.21
C VAL A 54 10.75 -12.25 -8.64
N SER A 55 10.37 -13.45 -9.08
CA SER A 55 9.66 -13.62 -10.33
C SER A 55 8.19 -13.48 -9.97
N ALA A 56 7.61 -12.32 -10.21
CA ALA A 56 6.24 -12.34 -10.69
C ALA A 56 6.09 -11.58 -11.97
N THR A 57 4.99 -11.92 -12.60
CA THR A 57 4.41 -11.28 -13.75
C THR A 57 3.07 -10.72 -13.32
N SER A 58 2.54 -9.76 -14.07
CA SER A 58 1.18 -9.18 -13.91
C SER A 58 0.04 -10.19 -14.16
N THR A 59 0.30 -11.48 -13.99
CA THR A 59 -0.61 -12.61 -14.22
C THR A 59 -0.82 -13.43 -12.95
N ASP A 60 -0.14 -13.08 -11.85
CA ASP A 60 -0.31 -13.77 -10.58
C ASP A 60 -1.71 -13.49 -10.04
N ASN A 61 -2.43 -14.56 -9.80
CA ASN A 61 -3.87 -14.50 -9.61
C ASN A 61 -4.29 -14.36 -8.15
N VAL A 62 -3.42 -14.10 -7.17
CA VAL A 62 -3.82 -13.88 -5.77
C VAL A 62 -3.45 -12.45 -5.34
N GLN A 63 -4.42 -11.74 -4.77
CA GLN A 63 -4.35 -10.32 -4.46
C GLN A 63 -5.00 -9.97 -3.12
N GLY A 64 -4.92 -8.70 -2.73
CA GLY A 64 -5.44 -8.21 -1.45
C GLY A 64 -4.44 -8.36 -0.31
N TRP A 65 -4.97 -8.39 0.92
CA TRP A 65 -4.18 -8.23 2.14
C TRP A 65 -4.50 -9.30 3.18
N VAL A 66 -3.45 -9.80 3.83
CA VAL A 66 -3.55 -10.61 5.04
C VAL A 66 -3.28 -9.71 6.24
N TRP A 67 -4.11 -9.83 7.28
CA TRP A 67 -3.96 -9.07 8.53
C TRP A 67 -3.49 -9.95 9.67
N SER A 68 -2.56 -9.46 10.47
CA SER A 68 -2.22 -10.01 11.78
C SER A 68 -2.15 -8.89 12.80
N ALA A 69 -2.70 -9.11 14.00
CA ALA A 69 -2.61 -8.14 15.08
C ALA A 69 -1.16 -7.92 15.58
N GLN A 70 -0.30 -8.92 15.42
CA GLN A 70 1.10 -8.90 15.87
C GLN A 70 2.06 -8.51 14.75
N GLY A 71 1.75 -8.88 13.51
CA GLY A 71 2.62 -8.70 12.34
C GLY A 71 2.19 -7.57 11.40
N GLY A 72 0.96 -7.08 11.52
CA GLY A 72 0.39 -6.07 10.65
C GLY A 72 -0.02 -6.63 9.28
N TRP A 73 0.08 -5.78 8.27
CA TRP A 73 -0.34 -6.09 6.90
C TRP A 73 0.70 -6.90 6.12
N LEU A 74 0.20 -7.88 5.36
CA LEU A 74 0.95 -8.66 4.37
C LEU A 74 0.23 -8.57 3.04
N SER A 75 0.88 -7.95 2.06
CA SER A 75 0.36 -7.76 0.71
C SER A 75 0.60 -9.01 -0.13
N MET A 76 -0.44 -9.50 -0.80
CA MET A 76 -0.34 -10.73 -1.61
C MET A 76 0.20 -10.47 -3.03
N ASN A 77 0.23 -9.22 -3.48
CA ASN A 77 0.85 -8.81 -4.75
C ASN A 77 1.36 -7.37 -4.74
N ASN A 78 2.00 -6.96 -5.83
CA ASN A 78 2.62 -5.65 -6.01
C ASN A 78 1.70 -4.58 -6.61
N ILE A 79 0.42 -4.89 -6.85
CA ILE A 79 -0.57 -3.96 -7.40
C ILE A 79 -1.18 -3.09 -6.28
N ASN A 80 -1.02 -3.50 -5.02
CA ASN A 80 -1.50 -2.74 -3.87
C ASN A 80 -0.74 -1.39 -3.69
N PRO A 81 -1.42 -0.27 -3.36
CA PRO A 81 -0.83 1.08 -3.35
C PRO A 81 0.37 1.30 -2.41
N GLU A 82 0.53 0.46 -1.37
CA GLU A 82 1.57 0.59 -0.33
C GLU A 82 2.72 -0.42 -0.48
N ALA A 83 2.69 -1.24 -1.53
CA ALA A 83 3.71 -2.26 -1.80
C ALA A 83 4.92 -1.67 -2.57
N PRO A 84 6.16 -2.12 -2.33
CA PRO A 84 7.32 -1.65 -3.10
C PRO A 84 7.14 -1.91 -4.61
N SER A 85 7.07 -0.82 -5.38
CA SER A 85 6.62 -0.79 -6.79
C SER A 85 7.71 -1.03 -7.84
N ALA A 86 8.96 -1.27 -7.44
CA ALA A 86 10.08 -1.37 -8.38
C ALA A 86 10.06 -2.66 -9.23
N TYR A 87 9.35 -3.70 -8.79
CA TYR A 87 9.29 -5.02 -9.45
C TYR A 87 7.91 -5.64 -9.34
N SER A 88 7.54 -6.48 -10.31
CA SER A 88 6.32 -7.29 -10.24
C SER A 88 6.55 -8.50 -9.33
N TRP A 89 5.68 -8.67 -8.35
CA TRP A 89 5.69 -9.79 -7.40
C TRP A 89 4.25 -10.13 -6.96
N GLY A 90 3.96 -11.40 -6.70
CA GLY A 90 2.63 -11.85 -6.36
C GLY A 90 2.59 -13.31 -5.93
N VAL A 91 1.46 -13.70 -5.35
CA VAL A 91 1.13 -15.10 -5.09
C VAL A 91 0.21 -15.57 -6.21
N ASN A 92 0.40 -16.81 -6.65
CA ASN A 92 -0.40 -17.44 -7.68
C ASN A 92 -0.85 -18.82 -7.21
N ILE A 93 -2.08 -19.19 -7.54
CA ILE A 93 -2.59 -20.55 -7.40
C ILE A 93 -2.95 -21.10 -8.78
N ASP A 94 -2.30 -22.20 -9.16
CA ASP A 94 -2.55 -22.83 -10.45
C ASP A 94 -4.00 -23.40 -10.47
N PRO A 95 -4.85 -23.02 -11.43
CA PRO A 95 -6.25 -23.45 -11.46
C PRO A 95 -6.42 -24.96 -11.74
N THR A 96 -5.40 -25.60 -12.32
CA THR A 96 -5.38 -27.03 -12.65
C THR A 96 -4.75 -27.84 -11.53
N THR A 97 -3.53 -27.47 -11.11
CA THR A 97 -2.78 -28.25 -10.11
C THR A 97 -3.13 -27.87 -8.68
N ARG A 98 -3.77 -26.72 -8.47
CA ARG A 98 -4.12 -26.13 -7.17
C ARG A 98 -2.92 -25.83 -6.28
N VAL A 99 -1.71 -25.86 -6.83
CA VAL A 99 -0.47 -25.55 -6.13
C VAL A 99 -0.29 -24.03 -6.09
N MET A 100 0.10 -23.53 -4.93
CA MET A 100 0.45 -22.13 -4.73
C MET A 100 1.95 -21.90 -4.97
N THR A 101 2.27 -20.77 -5.58
CA THR A 101 3.63 -20.29 -5.85
C THR A 101 3.73 -18.79 -5.64
N GLY A 102 4.94 -18.27 -5.56
CA GLY A 102 5.20 -16.83 -5.59
C GLY A 102 5.53 -16.24 -4.22
N PHE A 103 5.39 -14.91 -4.11
CA PHE A 103 5.83 -14.12 -2.97
C PHE A 103 4.81 -13.03 -2.62
N ALA A 104 4.57 -12.91 -1.33
CA ALA A 104 3.90 -11.79 -0.68
C ALA A 104 4.93 -10.95 0.06
N TRP A 105 4.57 -9.72 0.44
CA TRP A 105 5.47 -8.80 1.12
C TRP A 105 4.80 -8.08 2.28
N SER A 106 5.53 -7.94 3.38
CA SER A 106 5.13 -7.10 4.50
C SER A 106 6.20 -6.03 4.79
N PRO A 107 5.81 -4.79 5.13
CA PRO A 107 6.74 -3.78 5.62
C PRO A 107 7.44 -4.19 6.93
N ASN A 108 6.78 -5.02 7.75
CA ASN A 108 7.26 -5.34 9.09
C ASN A 108 8.24 -6.51 9.12
N ASN A 109 8.09 -7.48 8.20
CA ASN A 109 8.90 -8.71 8.21
C ASN A 109 9.46 -9.11 6.84
N GLY A 110 9.21 -8.32 5.79
CA GLY A 110 9.74 -8.53 4.45
C GLY A 110 9.04 -9.64 3.68
N TRP A 111 9.80 -10.37 2.86
CA TRP A 111 9.27 -11.34 1.92
C TRP A 111 8.71 -12.58 2.61
N VAL A 112 7.51 -12.97 2.17
CA VAL A 112 6.85 -14.22 2.49
C VAL A 112 6.73 -15.04 1.22
N CYS A 113 7.29 -16.23 1.23
CA CYS A 113 7.19 -17.14 0.12
C CYS A 113 5.99 -18.10 0.28
N PHE A 114 5.30 -18.41 -0.82
CA PHE A 114 4.22 -19.38 -0.85
C PHE A 114 4.56 -20.62 -1.68
N GLY A 115 4.38 -21.79 -1.07
CA GLY A 115 4.43 -23.08 -1.72
C GLY A 115 5.79 -23.46 -2.34
N SER A 116 5.79 -23.89 -3.61
CA SER A 116 6.97 -24.56 -4.18
C SER A 116 8.16 -23.62 -4.45
N SER A 117 7.93 -22.31 -4.52
CA SER A 117 8.98 -21.29 -4.71
C SER A 117 9.93 -21.17 -3.50
N CYS A 118 9.58 -21.73 -2.34
CA CYS A 118 10.31 -21.50 -1.10
C CYS A 118 11.60 -22.29 -1.00
N THR A 119 11.69 -23.41 -1.72
CA THR A 119 12.88 -24.25 -1.72
C THR A 119 14.08 -23.59 -2.41
N ALA A 120 13.84 -22.78 -3.43
CA ALA A 120 14.88 -22.09 -4.20
C ALA A 120 15.24 -20.71 -3.62
N SER A 121 14.26 -19.93 -3.19
CA SER A 121 14.47 -18.51 -2.82
C SER A 121 14.45 -18.24 -1.32
N CYS A 122 13.84 -19.11 -0.50
CA CYS A 122 13.72 -18.94 0.96
C CYS A 122 14.00 -20.25 1.71
N PRO A 123 15.22 -20.80 1.58
CA PRO A 123 15.53 -22.18 1.92
C PRO A 123 15.29 -22.49 3.40
N GLY A 124 14.77 -23.69 3.66
CA GLY A 124 14.64 -24.27 5.00
C GLY A 124 13.93 -25.61 4.94
N THR A 125 14.03 -26.38 6.02
CA THR A 125 13.33 -27.65 6.14
C THR A 125 11.88 -27.38 6.56
N THR A 126 10.93 -27.80 5.72
CA THR A 126 9.49 -27.73 6.05
C THR A 126 9.21 -28.48 7.34
N PRO A 127 8.42 -27.93 8.29
CA PRO A 127 8.07 -28.62 9.51
C PRO A 127 7.32 -29.93 9.23
N ALA A 128 7.46 -30.88 10.15
CA ALA A 128 6.83 -32.19 10.04
C ALA A 128 5.29 -32.06 10.00
N GLY A 129 4.63 -32.89 9.18
CA GLY A 129 3.17 -32.99 9.13
C GLY A 129 2.48 -32.19 8.01
N GLY A 130 3.19 -31.34 7.26
CA GLY A 130 2.59 -30.61 6.14
C GLY A 130 3.30 -30.84 4.79
N LEU A 131 2.59 -30.50 3.71
CA LEU A 131 3.14 -30.54 2.35
C LEU A 131 4.21 -29.45 2.18
N PRO A 132 5.35 -29.73 1.52
CA PRO A 132 6.41 -28.75 1.28
C PRO A 132 5.96 -27.59 0.40
N ALA A 133 4.84 -27.74 -0.31
CA ALA A 133 4.17 -26.68 -1.03
C ALA A 133 2.73 -26.52 -0.52
N ALA A 134 2.26 -25.27 -0.44
CA ALA A 134 0.86 -24.97 -0.17
C ALA A 134 0.01 -25.34 -1.40
N SER A 135 -1.13 -25.99 -1.18
CA SER A 135 -2.08 -26.33 -2.24
C SER A 135 -3.51 -26.44 -1.72
N ALA A 136 -4.48 -26.08 -2.55
CA ALA A 136 -5.88 -26.25 -2.23
C ALA A 136 -6.40 -27.63 -2.65
N ASP A 137 -7.28 -28.22 -1.83
CA ASP A 137 -8.03 -29.41 -2.19
C ASP A 137 -9.25 -29.09 -3.08
N ALA A 138 -10.02 -30.12 -3.46
CA ALA A 138 -11.22 -29.96 -4.27
C ALA A 138 -12.34 -29.14 -3.59
N SER A 139 -12.29 -29.01 -2.26
CA SER A 139 -13.21 -28.16 -1.47
C SER A 139 -12.66 -26.76 -1.24
N GLY A 140 -11.48 -26.44 -1.81
CA GLY A 140 -10.83 -25.16 -1.63
C GLY A 140 -10.01 -25.02 -0.35
N ASN A 141 -9.91 -26.04 0.50
CA ASN A 141 -9.11 -25.93 1.72
C ASN A 141 -7.62 -25.99 1.37
N ILE A 142 -6.88 -24.99 1.81
CA ILE A 142 -5.44 -24.90 1.59
C ILE A 142 -4.74 -25.66 2.71
N SER A 143 -3.78 -26.50 2.32
CA SER A 143 -2.88 -27.24 3.21
C SER A 143 -1.44 -26.99 2.80
N GLY A 144 -0.48 -27.28 3.68
CA GLY A 144 0.93 -26.94 3.47
C GLY A 144 1.31 -25.57 4.03
N TRP A 145 2.51 -25.11 3.67
CA TRP A 145 3.19 -24.02 4.37
C TRP A 145 3.51 -22.82 3.47
N ALA A 146 3.50 -21.63 4.07
CA ALA A 146 4.17 -20.43 3.57
C ALA A 146 5.33 -20.06 4.51
N LYS A 147 6.19 -19.12 4.13
CA LYS A 147 7.39 -18.84 4.92
C LYS A 147 7.89 -17.40 4.85
N PHE A 148 8.08 -16.76 6.01
CA PHE A 148 8.89 -15.56 6.15
C PHE A 148 10.37 -15.86 5.88
N CYS A 149 10.90 -15.25 4.82
CA CYS A 149 12.28 -15.49 4.38
C CYS A 149 13.30 -14.89 5.34
N SER A 150 12.94 -13.80 6.03
CA SER A 150 13.76 -13.09 7.02
C SER A 150 13.96 -13.87 8.32
N LEU A 151 13.05 -14.80 8.66
CA LEU A 151 13.01 -15.50 9.94
C LEU A 151 13.66 -16.90 9.91
N GLY A 152 14.37 -17.24 8.83
CA GLY A 152 15.17 -18.46 8.74
C GLY A 152 14.35 -19.73 8.99
N THR A 153 14.72 -20.52 10.00
CA THR A 153 14.04 -21.78 10.35
C THR A 153 12.72 -21.59 11.08
N GLU A 154 12.45 -20.39 11.61
CA GLU A 154 11.25 -20.10 12.40
C GLU A 154 10.13 -19.46 11.57
N GLY A 155 10.41 -19.05 10.33
CA GLY A 155 9.45 -18.28 9.53
C GLY A 155 8.24 -19.03 9.00
N TRP A 156 8.01 -20.27 9.40
CA TRP A 156 7.00 -21.13 8.78
C TRP A 156 5.58 -20.78 9.22
N ILE A 157 4.72 -20.52 8.24
CA ILE A 157 3.30 -20.19 8.42
C ILE A 157 2.48 -21.41 8.04
N SER A 158 1.71 -21.93 8.99
CA SER A 158 0.78 -23.02 8.78
C SER A 158 -0.53 -22.50 8.22
N LEU A 159 -0.94 -22.99 7.05
CA LEU A 159 -2.23 -22.61 6.43
C LEU A 159 -3.40 -23.53 6.84
N ASN A 160 -3.11 -24.62 7.55
CA ASN A 160 -4.13 -25.56 8.01
C ASN A 160 -3.76 -26.20 9.35
N CYS A 161 -4.75 -26.48 10.20
CA CYS A 161 -4.56 -27.25 11.42
C CYS A 161 -3.99 -28.66 11.18
N SER A 162 -4.21 -29.22 9.98
CA SER A 162 -3.76 -30.57 9.64
C SER A 162 -2.25 -30.67 9.51
N ASN A 163 -1.58 -29.57 9.16
CA ASN A 163 -0.14 -29.51 8.98
C ASN A 163 0.65 -29.85 10.24
N MET A 164 0.07 -29.59 11.42
CA MET A 164 0.70 -29.86 12.72
C MET A 164 -0.08 -30.93 13.51
N ALA A 165 -1.07 -31.58 12.88
CA ALA A 165 -1.99 -32.52 13.52
C ALA A 165 -2.77 -31.92 14.71
N GLU A 166 -3.10 -30.63 14.64
CA GLU A 166 -3.77 -29.88 15.72
C GLU A 166 -5.28 -29.72 15.50
N CYS A 167 -5.84 -30.34 14.45
CA CYS A 167 -7.27 -30.22 14.12
C CYS A 167 -8.24 -30.71 15.21
N ALA A 168 -7.75 -31.48 16.18
CA ALA A 168 -8.55 -31.90 17.33
C ALA A 168 -8.78 -30.76 18.35
N THR A 169 -7.89 -29.78 18.39
CA THR A 169 -7.90 -28.67 19.37
C THR A 169 -8.10 -27.30 18.74
N SER A 170 -7.80 -27.14 17.45
CA SER A 170 -8.08 -25.93 16.68
C SER A 170 -8.46 -26.28 15.25
N ASN A 171 -9.52 -25.69 14.72
CA ASN A 171 -10.04 -26.02 13.39
C ASN A 171 -9.63 -25.02 12.30
N TYR A 172 -8.60 -24.21 12.55
CA TYR A 172 -8.15 -23.19 11.61
C TYR A 172 -7.75 -23.79 10.26
N LYS A 173 -8.13 -23.09 9.20
CA LYS A 173 -7.76 -23.40 7.83
C LYS A 173 -7.94 -22.14 7.00
N VAL A 174 -7.06 -21.95 6.03
CA VAL A 174 -7.28 -21.02 4.93
C VAL A 174 -8.02 -21.78 3.83
N SER A 175 -9.09 -21.20 3.29
CA SER A 175 -9.86 -21.82 2.21
C SER A 175 -10.14 -20.78 1.13
N VAL A 176 -10.08 -21.19 -0.14
CA VAL A 176 -10.45 -20.38 -1.30
C VAL A 176 -11.70 -20.97 -1.95
N ASN A 177 -12.71 -20.14 -2.20
CA ASN A 177 -13.84 -20.55 -3.02
C ASN A 177 -13.48 -20.31 -4.49
N PHE A 178 -13.24 -21.39 -5.23
CA PHE A 178 -12.87 -21.30 -6.64
C PHE A 178 -13.99 -20.83 -7.58
N SER A 179 -15.21 -20.62 -7.09
CA SER A 179 -16.30 -20.00 -7.86
C SER A 179 -16.39 -18.49 -7.61
N THR A 180 -15.93 -18.00 -6.47
CA THR A 180 -16.00 -16.56 -6.12
C THR A 180 -14.63 -15.89 -6.04
N GLY A 181 -13.55 -16.67 -6.05
CA GLY A 181 -12.19 -16.19 -5.81
C GLY A 181 -11.90 -15.78 -4.37
N LEU A 182 -12.87 -15.82 -3.45
CA LEU A 182 -12.71 -15.31 -2.09
C LEU A 182 -11.95 -16.29 -1.20
N PHE A 183 -11.00 -15.77 -0.44
CA PHE A 183 -10.35 -16.51 0.63
C PHE A 183 -11.09 -16.29 1.95
N THR A 184 -11.02 -17.29 2.82
CA THR A 184 -11.61 -17.27 4.16
C THR A 184 -10.71 -18.00 5.13
N GLY A 185 -10.94 -17.72 6.42
CA GLY A 185 -10.29 -18.42 7.50
C GLY A 185 -8.89 -17.90 7.82
N TRP A 186 -8.15 -18.72 8.57
CA TRP A 186 -7.00 -18.25 9.33
C TRP A 186 -5.79 -19.14 9.08
N GLY A 187 -4.63 -18.50 8.94
CA GLY A 187 -3.32 -19.12 9.07
C GLY A 187 -2.72 -18.87 10.45
N TRP A 188 -1.71 -19.66 10.80
CA TRP A 188 -1.00 -19.53 12.07
C TRP A 188 0.51 -19.50 11.85
N HIS A 189 1.17 -18.52 12.45
CA HIS A 189 2.63 -18.44 12.51
C HIS A 189 3.09 -18.32 13.97
N SER A 190 3.98 -19.22 14.37
CA SER A 190 4.63 -19.19 15.68
C SER A 190 6.14 -19.06 15.49
N SER A 191 6.76 -18.10 16.18
CA SER A 191 8.21 -17.99 16.27
C SER A 191 8.64 -18.01 17.74
N THR A 192 9.87 -18.41 18.03
CA THR A 192 10.41 -18.26 19.38
C THR A 192 10.96 -16.84 19.53
N GLY A 193 10.50 -16.13 20.56
CA GLY A 193 10.91 -14.75 20.83
C GLY A 193 10.13 -13.70 20.03
N ASN A 194 8.94 -13.34 20.53
CA ASN A 194 8.12 -12.13 20.24
C ASN A 194 8.01 -11.63 18.77
N SER A 195 8.44 -12.41 17.78
CA SER A 195 8.48 -12.08 16.35
C SER A 195 7.46 -12.92 15.56
N GLY A 196 6.67 -13.73 16.27
CA GLY A 196 5.59 -14.52 15.72
C GLY A 196 4.42 -13.62 15.34
N TRP A 197 3.83 -13.89 14.18
CA TRP A 197 2.66 -13.17 13.68
C TRP A 197 1.35 -13.70 14.26
N GLY A 198 1.37 -14.85 14.94
CA GLY A 198 0.17 -15.45 15.51
C GLY A 198 -0.87 -15.74 14.43
N TRP A 199 -2.11 -15.33 14.70
CA TRP A 199 -3.24 -15.51 13.80
C TRP A 199 -3.17 -14.54 12.62
N MET A 200 -3.31 -15.09 11.42
CA MET A 200 -3.28 -14.36 10.17
C MET A 200 -4.61 -14.53 9.46
N ASP A 201 -5.34 -13.44 9.24
CA ASP A 201 -6.65 -13.42 8.60
C ASP A 201 -6.52 -13.30 7.08
N PHE A 202 -7.06 -14.27 6.34
CA PHE A 202 -7.06 -14.29 4.88
C PHE A 202 -8.37 -13.79 4.28
N SER A 203 -9.33 -13.30 5.07
CA SER A 203 -10.65 -12.91 4.58
C SER A 203 -10.66 -11.74 3.58
N ARG A 204 -9.54 -11.00 3.46
CA ARG A 204 -9.36 -9.88 2.52
C ARG A 204 -8.42 -10.23 1.37
N VAL A 205 -8.20 -11.53 1.15
CA VAL A 205 -7.45 -12.05 0.01
C VAL A 205 -8.43 -12.55 -1.04
N THR A 206 -8.15 -12.26 -2.30
CA THR A 206 -8.97 -12.71 -3.43
C THR A 206 -8.10 -13.33 -4.52
N MET A 207 -8.72 -14.15 -5.36
CA MET A 207 -8.08 -14.72 -6.53
C MET A 207 -8.62 -14.05 -7.81
N GLY A 208 -7.82 -13.23 -8.48
CA GLY A 208 -8.18 -12.46 -9.69
C GLY A 208 -7.75 -13.14 -11.00
N ALA A 209 -8.68 -13.20 -11.96
CA ALA A 209 -8.57 -13.71 -13.33
C ALA A 209 -8.35 -15.24 -13.50
N GLY A 210 -9.46 -15.93 -13.83
CA GLY A 210 -9.49 -17.36 -14.16
C GLY A 210 -10.73 -18.11 -13.65
N VAL A 211 -11.61 -17.43 -12.91
CA VAL A 211 -12.88 -17.99 -12.44
C VAL A 211 -14.01 -17.29 -13.15
N GLU A 212 -14.80 -18.07 -13.88
CA GLU A 212 -16.07 -17.60 -14.41
C GLU A 212 -16.97 -17.16 -13.24
N SER A 213 -17.45 -15.91 -13.32
CA SER A 213 -18.49 -15.25 -12.51
C SER A 213 -17.99 -14.13 -11.60
N ALA A 214 -17.85 -12.95 -12.22
CA ALA A 214 -17.94 -11.62 -11.60
C ALA A 214 -19.34 -11.37 -10.98
N ALA A 215 -19.77 -12.19 -10.02
CA ALA A 215 -21.14 -12.11 -9.50
C ALA A 215 -21.34 -12.49 -8.03
N SER A 216 -20.30 -12.61 -7.20
CA SER A 216 -20.53 -12.92 -5.78
C SER A 216 -19.39 -12.57 -4.83
N ASN A 217 -18.71 -11.45 -5.07
CA ASN A 217 -18.31 -10.66 -3.92
C ASN A 217 -19.57 -9.93 -3.42
N PRO A 218 -19.94 -9.93 -2.12
CA PRO A 218 -20.79 -8.86 -1.63
C PRO A 218 -20.00 -7.56 -1.83
N VAL A 219 -20.14 -6.94 -3.01
CA VAL A 219 -19.64 -5.59 -3.27
C VAL A 219 -20.23 -4.72 -2.18
N LEU A 220 -19.38 -4.20 -1.29
CA LEU A 220 -19.82 -3.33 -0.22
C LEU A 220 -20.01 -1.96 -0.84
N CYS A 221 -21.18 -1.75 -1.42
CA CYS A 221 -21.53 -0.47 -2.01
C CYS A 221 -21.42 0.64 -0.96
N ARG A 222 -20.70 1.72 -1.30
CA ARG A 222 -20.45 2.95 -0.50
C ARG A 222 -19.25 2.89 0.43
N ASN A 223 -18.22 2.11 0.11
CA ASN A 223 -17.01 2.06 0.92
C ASN A 223 -15.82 2.79 0.28
N GLY A 224 -15.96 3.31 -0.94
CA GLY A 224 -14.89 4.00 -1.66
C GLY A 224 -13.82 3.06 -2.20
N LEU A 225 -14.08 1.75 -2.23
CA LEU A 225 -13.13 0.71 -2.61
C LEU A 225 -13.64 -0.08 -3.81
N ASP A 226 -12.70 -0.48 -4.64
CA ASP A 226 -12.91 -1.46 -5.70
C ASP A 226 -12.91 -2.86 -5.07
N ASP A 227 -14.05 -3.27 -4.50
CA ASP A 227 -14.13 -4.52 -3.74
C ASP A 227 -13.90 -5.75 -4.62
N ASP A 228 -14.32 -5.70 -5.89
CA ASP A 228 -14.15 -6.80 -6.85
C ASP A 228 -12.91 -6.64 -7.75
N LEU A 229 -12.21 -5.51 -7.64
CA LEU A 229 -10.96 -5.17 -8.33
C LEU A 229 -11.09 -5.20 -9.86
N ASP A 230 -12.30 -4.91 -10.38
CA ASP A 230 -12.59 -4.81 -11.80
C ASP A 230 -12.24 -3.43 -12.41
N GLY A 231 -11.70 -2.54 -11.58
CA GLY A 231 -11.34 -1.17 -11.93
C GLY A 231 -12.49 -0.19 -11.74
N LYS A 232 -13.64 -0.64 -11.24
CA LYS A 232 -14.81 0.17 -10.94
C LYS A 232 -15.11 0.05 -9.47
N ILE A 233 -15.49 1.16 -8.84
CA ILE A 233 -15.81 1.16 -7.42
C ILE A 233 -17.28 1.49 -7.23
N ASP A 234 -17.85 1.04 -6.12
CA ASP A 234 -19.18 1.43 -5.65
C ASP A 234 -20.23 1.50 -6.79
N CYS A 235 -20.76 2.68 -7.11
CA CYS A 235 -21.80 2.80 -8.13
C CYS A 235 -21.33 2.60 -9.58
N ALA A 236 -20.03 2.66 -9.86
CA ALA A 236 -19.51 2.23 -11.16
C ALA A 236 -19.41 0.70 -11.26
N ASP A 237 -19.42 -0.02 -10.13
CA ASP A 237 -19.36 -1.47 -10.09
C ASP A 237 -20.71 -2.09 -10.48
N THR A 238 -20.68 -2.98 -11.49
CA THR A 238 -21.87 -3.69 -11.98
C THR A 238 -22.50 -4.61 -10.94
N GLY A 239 -21.74 -5.07 -9.94
CA GLY A 239 -22.20 -5.81 -8.78
C GLY A 239 -23.01 -4.97 -7.79
N CYS A 240 -22.83 -3.65 -7.76
CA CYS A 240 -23.65 -2.71 -7.00
C CYS A 240 -24.93 -2.29 -7.72
N MET A 241 -24.93 -2.24 -9.05
CA MET A 241 -26.14 -1.91 -9.84
C MET A 241 -27.32 -2.85 -9.56
N TYR A 242 -27.07 -4.13 -9.23
CA TYR A 242 -28.13 -5.10 -8.94
C TYR A 242 -28.59 -5.10 -7.48
N GLN A 243 -27.80 -4.55 -6.57
CA GLN A 243 -28.11 -4.50 -5.13
C GLN A 243 -28.75 -3.18 -4.73
N GLU A 244 -28.38 -2.08 -5.40
CA GLU A 244 -28.89 -0.73 -5.15
C GLU A 244 -29.50 -0.18 -6.46
N PRO A 245 -30.81 -0.41 -6.72
CA PRO A 245 -31.49 0.01 -7.96
C PRO A 245 -31.47 1.53 -8.19
N THR A 246 -31.18 2.29 -7.13
CA THR A 246 -30.98 3.72 -7.14
C THR A 246 -29.61 3.98 -6.52
N CYS A 247 -28.59 4.27 -7.33
CA CYS A 247 -27.35 4.84 -6.80
C CYS A 247 -27.68 6.26 -6.28
N PRO A 248 -27.66 6.52 -4.97
CA PRO A 248 -27.78 7.86 -4.40
C PRO A 248 -26.46 8.60 -4.61
N ALA A 249 -26.52 9.79 -5.21
CA ALA A 249 -25.39 10.64 -5.60
C ALA A 249 -24.56 11.22 -4.44
N THR A 250 -24.70 10.70 -3.22
CA THR A 250 -23.91 11.07 -2.04
C THR A 250 -22.42 10.66 -2.10
N GLU A 251 -21.98 10.01 -3.16
CA GLU A 251 -20.55 9.78 -3.43
C GLU A 251 -19.98 10.99 -4.17
N VAL A 252 -19.38 11.91 -3.41
CA VAL A 252 -18.85 13.21 -3.87
C VAL A 252 -17.67 13.08 -4.85
N ASN A 253 -17.25 11.86 -5.21
CA ASN A 253 -16.10 11.65 -6.10
C ASN A 253 -16.51 11.30 -7.53
N CYS A 254 -16.67 12.35 -8.32
CA CYS A 254 -17.01 12.31 -9.74
C CYS A 254 -16.13 11.42 -10.62
N ALA A 255 -14.88 11.18 -10.25
CA ALA A 255 -13.99 10.30 -11.01
C ALA A 255 -14.38 8.82 -10.89
N LEU A 256 -15.21 8.47 -9.91
CA LEU A 256 -15.50 7.10 -9.49
C LEU A 256 -16.86 6.58 -9.98
N ILE A 257 -17.76 7.44 -10.44
CA ILE A 257 -19.12 7.09 -10.95
C ILE A 257 -19.22 7.11 -12.48
N GLY A 258 -18.10 7.06 -13.21
CA GLY A 258 -18.09 6.98 -14.67
C GLY A 258 -18.60 8.22 -15.41
N GLY A 259 -18.74 9.35 -14.72
CA GLY A 259 -19.20 10.62 -15.30
C GLY A 259 -20.68 10.65 -15.66
N SER A 260 -21.51 9.78 -15.07
CA SER A 260 -22.97 9.95 -15.08
C SER A 260 -23.39 10.52 -13.74
N ASN A 261 -24.11 11.65 -13.74
CA ASN A 261 -24.74 12.24 -12.55
C ASN A 261 -23.80 12.95 -11.56
N CYS A 262 -22.86 13.73 -12.09
CA CYS A 262 -21.90 14.51 -11.32
C CYS A 262 -22.43 15.91 -11.04
N CYS A 263 -22.91 16.11 -9.82
CA CYS A 263 -23.66 17.31 -9.45
C CYS A 263 -22.81 18.60 -9.20
N ALA A 264 -21.54 18.64 -9.62
CA ALA A 264 -20.65 19.79 -9.41
C ALA A 264 -19.48 19.87 -10.40
N ASN A 265 -19.57 19.20 -11.57
CA ASN A 265 -18.47 19.14 -12.54
C ASN A 265 -18.65 20.11 -13.73
N GLY A 266 -19.75 20.86 -13.79
CA GLY A 266 -20.02 21.84 -14.83
C GLY A 266 -20.40 21.24 -16.18
N VAL A 267 -20.73 19.95 -16.26
CA VAL A 267 -21.14 19.30 -17.50
C VAL A 267 -22.53 18.67 -17.38
N ASN A 268 -23.18 18.52 -18.52
CA ASN A 268 -24.43 17.79 -18.65
C ASN A 268 -24.10 16.32 -18.88
N ASP A 269 -24.11 15.54 -17.80
CA ASP A 269 -23.65 14.15 -17.79
C ASP A 269 -24.65 13.17 -18.42
N ASP A 270 -25.94 13.48 -18.42
CA ASP A 270 -27.00 12.59 -18.92
C ASP A 270 -27.55 13.00 -20.31
N GLY A 271 -27.12 14.16 -20.81
CA GLY A 271 -27.47 14.68 -22.11
C GLY A 271 -28.84 15.36 -22.19
N ASP A 272 -29.51 15.63 -21.06
CA ASP A 272 -30.87 16.17 -21.02
C ASP A 272 -30.95 17.72 -21.09
N ALA A 273 -29.79 18.37 -21.06
CA ALA A 273 -29.53 19.81 -21.12
C ALA A 273 -29.66 20.55 -19.78
N GLN A 274 -29.77 19.82 -18.68
CA GLN A 274 -29.56 20.31 -17.33
C GLN A 274 -28.12 19.99 -16.89
N ILE A 275 -27.58 20.79 -15.96
CA ILE A 275 -26.18 20.71 -15.51
C ILE A 275 -26.18 20.83 -13.98
N ASP A 276 -25.39 19.99 -13.31
CA ASP A 276 -25.15 20.03 -11.86
C ASP A 276 -26.45 20.13 -11.02
N CYS A 277 -26.51 21.02 -10.01
CA CYS A 277 -27.69 21.22 -9.17
C CYS A 277 -28.93 21.74 -9.92
N ALA A 278 -28.81 22.13 -11.19
CA ALA A 278 -29.96 22.44 -12.03
C ALA A 278 -30.58 21.18 -12.68
N ASP A 279 -29.93 20.02 -12.55
CA ASP A 279 -30.42 18.73 -13.03
C ASP A 279 -31.43 18.11 -12.05
N THR A 280 -32.69 18.18 -12.47
CA THR A 280 -33.86 17.61 -11.78
C THR A 280 -34.34 16.30 -12.42
N GLY A 281 -33.55 15.74 -13.34
CA GLY A 281 -33.84 14.56 -14.16
C GLY A 281 -33.50 13.21 -13.50
N VAL A 282 -33.26 12.17 -14.31
CA VAL A 282 -32.94 10.82 -13.81
C VAL A 282 -31.50 10.81 -13.29
N GLY A 283 -31.36 11.03 -11.98
CA GLY A 283 -30.07 11.32 -11.35
C GLY A 283 -30.19 12.39 -10.28
N ASP A 284 -31.27 13.19 -10.32
CA ASP A 284 -31.72 14.18 -9.35
C ASP A 284 -30.68 14.64 -8.30
N CYS A 285 -29.91 15.64 -8.72
CA CYS A 285 -28.95 16.35 -7.90
C CYS A 285 -29.63 17.17 -6.78
N SER A 286 -30.95 17.39 -6.84
CA SER A 286 -31.68 18.24 -5.86
C SER A 286 -31.67 17.69 -4.43
N SER A 287 -31.39 16.40 -4.25
CA SER A 287 -31.27 15.76 -2.94
C SER A 287 -29.85 15.78 -2.37
N GLN A 288 -28.89 16.30 -3.13
CA GLN A 288 -27.49 16.30 -2.72
C GLN A 288 -27.17 17.38 -1.71
N ILE A 289 -26.20 17.09 -0.84
CA ILE A 289 -25.81 17.98 0.25
C ILE A 289 -25.25 19.30 -0.30
N GLN A 290 -24.42 19.25 -1.33
CA GLN A 290 -23.93 20.43 -2.05
C GLN A 290 -24.98 21.13 -2.93
N CYS A 291 -26.20 20.60 -3.02
CA CYS A 291 -27.34 21.23 -3.72
C CYS A 291 -28.48 21.60 -2.76
N GLN A 292 -28.34 21.37 -1.45
CA GLN A 292 -29.29 21.86 -0.45
C GLN A 292 -29.05 23.35 -0.19
N PRO A 293 -30.11 24.17 0.00
CA PRO A 293 -29.96 25.62 0.13
C PRO A 293 -29.02 26.04 1.26
N GLU A 294 -28.08 26.93 0.92
CA GLU A 294 -27.20 27.62 1.88
C GLU A 294 -27.70 29.05 2.18
N VAL A 295 -27.56 29.51 3.43
CA VAL A 295 -27.77 30.92 3.81
C VAL A 295 -26.39 31.56 3.94
N CYS A 296 -26.01 32.27 2.88
CA CYS A 296 -24.66 32.72 2.63
C CYS A 296 -24.03 33.74 3.61
N THR A 297 -24.68 34.08 4.72
CA THR A 297 -24.23 35.13 5.64
C THR A 297 -24.54 34.83 7.12
N ASP A 298 -24.96 33.61 7.46
CA ASP A 298 -25.38 33.27 8.82
C ASP A 298 -24.28 32.65 9.68
N GLY A 299 -23.10 32.36 9.09
CA GLY A 299 -21.95 31.78 9.79
C GLY A 299 -22.09 30.29 10.05
N ILE A 300 -23.07 29.63 9.43
CA ILE A 300 -23.37 28.21 9.60
C ILE A 300 -23.23 27.53 8.23
N ASP A 301 -22.83 26.26 8.25
CA ASP A 301 -22.96 25.37 7.11
C ASP A 301 -24.38 24.79 7.15
N ASN A 302 -25.34 25.45 6.49
CA ASN A 302 -26.74 25.05 6.54
C ASN A 302 -27.01 23.77 5.77
N ASN A 303 -26.25 23.53 4.71
CA ASN A 303 -26.41 22.37 3.87
C ASN A 303 -25.63 21.14 4.39
N GLY A 304 -24.58 21.33 5.20
CA GLY A 304 -23.79 20.29 5.83
C GLY A 304 -22.60 19.79 5.00
N ASN A 305 -22.18 20.52 3.97
CA ASN A 305 -21.13 20.13 3.04
C ASN A 305 -19.71 20.57 3.48
N SER A 306 -19.59 21.15 4.68
CA SER A 306 -18.37 21.71 5.30
C SER A 306 -17.83 22.99 4.64
N GLN A 307 -18.60 23.65 3.79
CA GLN A 307 -18.38 25.01 3.31
C GLN A 307 -19.36 25.92 4.04
N ILE A 308 -18.91 27.09 4.49
CA ILE A 308 -19.71 28.03 5.29
C ILE A 308 -19.80 29.33 4.49
N ASP A 309 -21.00 29.90 4.40
CA ASP A 309 -21.23 31.21 3.78
C ASP A 309 -20.58 31.32 2.38
N CYS A 310 -19.77 32.35 2.14
CA CYS A 310 -19.12 32.63 0.86
C CYS A 310 -18.04 31.63 0.46
N ASP A 311 -17.61 30.75 1.37
CA ASP A 311 -16.77 29.61 1.00
C ASP A 311 -17.61 28.50 0.33
N ASP A 312 -18.95 28.58 0.37
CA ASP A 312 -19.86 27.64 -0.30
C ASP A 312 -20.10 27.99 -1.77
N SER A 313 -19.98 26.98 -2.64
CA SER A 313 -20.22 27.10 -4.09
C SER A 313 -21.60 27.62 -4.50
N GLN A 314 -22.63 27.45 -3.68
CA GLN A 314 -23.97 27.99 -3.92
C GLN A 314 -24.09 29.49 -3.63
N CYS A 315 -23.12 30.03 -2.89
CA CYS A 315 -23.08 31.42 -2.45
C CYS A 315 -22.30 32.34 -3.40
N VAL A 316 -21.68 31.77 -4.43
CA VAL A 316 -21.06 32.54 -5.51
C VAL A 316 -22.10 33.46 -6.16
N GLY A 317 -21.87 34.77 -6.06
CA GLY A 317 -22.73 35.82 -6.59
C GLY A 317 -24.09 35.97 -5.89
N LYS A 318 -24.18 35.55 -4.62
CA LYS A 318 -25.29 35.91 -3.73
C LYS A 318 -24.95 37.19 -2.98
N PRO A 319 -25.96 38.02 -2.63
CA PRO A 319 -25.74 39.24 -1.86
C PRO A 319 -24.95 38.96 -0.58
N GLY A 320 -23.85 39.69 -0.38
CA GLY A 320 -22.94 39.51 0.76
C GLY A 320 -21.74 38.58 0.51
N CYS A 321 -21.52 38.12 -0.72
CA CYS A 321 -20.39 37.27 -1.12
C CYS A 321 -19.70 37.77 -2.40
N GLU A 322 -18.89 38.82 -2.25
CA GLU A 322 -18.09 39.42 -3.32
C GLU A 322 -16.69 38.78 -3.48
N VAL A 323 -16.19 38.66 -4.71
CA VAL A 323 -14.81 38.18 -4.97
C VAL A 323 -13.90 39.36 -5.34
N CYS A 324 -13.19 39.89 -4.33
CA CYS A 324 -12.33 41.07 -4.45
C CYS A 324 -11.04 40.92 -5.30
N ASN A 325 -11.01 40.05 -6.33
CA ASN A 325 -9.85 39.89 -7.20
C ASN A 325 -10.17 39.69 -8.68
N ASN A 326 -11.42 39.92 -9.10
CA ASN A 326 -11.90 39.66 -10.45
C ASN A 326 -12.44 40.91 -11.18
N ALA A 327 -12.03 42.13 -10.78
CA ALA A 327 -12.42 43.37 -11.46
C ALA A 327 -12.32 43.28 -13.01
N PRO A 328 -13.33 43.77 -13.75
CA PRO A 328 -14.42 44.65 -13.31
C PRO A 328 -15.78 43.92 -13.10
N THR A 329 -15.80 42.75 -12.47
CA THR A 329 -17.02 41.96 -12.27
C THR A 329 -17.75 42.41 -11.00
N ASP A 330 -19.08 42.54 -11.08
CA ASP A 330 -20.01 42.75 -9.96
C ASP A 330 -20.63 41.38 -9.71
N ASP A 331 -20.08 40.61 -8.76
CA ASP A 331 -20.41 39.19 -8.64
C ASP A 331 -21.79 38.98 -8.05
N ASP A 332 -22.23 39.84 -7.13
CA ASP A 332 -23.51 39.72 -6.43
C ASP A 332 -24.66 40.57 -7.02
N GLY A 333 -24.34 41.44 -7.99
CA GLY A 333 -25.27 42.19 -8.80
C GLY A 333 -25.89 43.41 -8.09
N ASP A 334 -25.25 43.92 -7.03
CA ASP A 334 -25.74 45.06 -6.26
C ASP A 334 -25.35 46.42 -6.88
N GLY A 335 -24.41 46.41 -7.82
CA GLY A 335 -23.94 47.57 -8.59
C GLY A 335 -22.61 48.18 -8.14
N ASP A 336 -22.01 47.68 -7.06
CA ASP A 336 -20.62 47.95 -6.69
C ASP A 336 -19.69 46.83 -7.25
N ILE A 337 -18.37 47.06 -7.30
CA ILE A 337 -17.41 46.17 -8.00
C ILE A 337 -16.15 45.99 -7.16
N ASP A 338 -15.73 44.73 -6.94
CA ASP A 338 -14.46 44.32 -6.33
C ASP A 338 -14.23 45.03 -4.98
N CYS A 339 -13.01 45.43 -4.63
CA CYS A 339 -12.66 46.12 -3.39
C CYS A 339 -13.32 47.50 -3.20
N ALA A 340 -14.16 47.95 -4.13
CA ALA A 340 -15.03 49.11 -3.94
C ALA A 340 -16.40 48.73 -3.35
N ASP A 341 -16.74 47.44 -3.36
CA ASP A 341 -17.82 46.82 -2.64
C ASP A 341 -17.55 46.85 -1.12
N SER A 342 -18.61 47.05 -0.36
CA SER A 342 -18.58 47.13 1.10
C SER A 342 -18.91 45.83 1.81
N ASP A 343 -19.38 44.82 1.07
CA ASP A 343 -19.60 43.45 1.54
C ASP A 343 -18.29 42.62 1.50
#